data_AF-A0A1B6HE73-F1
#
_entry.id   AF-A0A1B6HE73-F1
#
_cell.length_a   1.000
_cell.length_b   1.000
_cell.length_c   1.000
_cell.angle_alpha   90.00
_cell.angle_beta   90.00
_cell.angle_gamma   90.00
#
_symmetry.space_group_name_H-M   'P 1'
#
loop_
_entity.id
_entity.type
_entity.pdbx_description
1 polymer ?
#
loop_
_entity_poly.entity_id
_entity_poly.type
_entity_poly.pdbx_seq_one_letter_code
_entity_poly.pdbx_strand_id
1 'polypeptide(L)'
;MISIEEIEHFAYEYYPFVIYFSLTIITTSLFLYFHESSQPSKKKDIHNDRSKLIGSKVSGGPLKKKVYRKRDSKIKPSKIVILYGTVTGNSKVYSLKLQNKLKGLTEVTAIDISGIDPEETLFELASVENVVLLLLPTHSEGTPPPTAAWFYKWLGESASDFRYDKTSFKNLHYAVFGLGNSSYQEHYNVVGTQVDQWLQDLGAQRVLPLALGDEDSLDEDFNKWAKLVAELATAESSSASPVSM
;
A
#
# COMPACT_ATOMS: atom_id res chain seq x y z
N MET A 1 65.82 10.52 17.34
CA MET A 1 65.47 11.21 16.08
C MET A 1 65.77 10.25 14.97
N ILE A 2 64.73 9.75 14.28
CA ILE A 2 64.87 8.88 13.09
C ILE A 2 65.46 9.77 11.98
N SER A 3 66.50 9.28 11.30
CA SER A 3 67.17 10.06 10.26
C SER A 3 66.28 10.16 9.01
N ILE A 4 66.44 11.21 8.21
CA ILE A 4 65.65 11.39 6.97
C ILE A 4 65.87 10.20 6.02
N GLU A 5 67.07 9.61 6.02
CA GLU A 5 67.40 8.42 5.23
C GLU A 5 66.61 7.16 5.67
N GLU A 6 66.33 7.00 6.96
CA GLU A 6 65.49 5.90 7.47
C GLU A 6 64.03 6.05 7.05
N ILE A 7 63.52 7.29 6.97
CA ILE A 7 62.16 7.58 6.52
C ILE A 7 62.02 7.33 5.02
N GLU A 8 63.00 7.73 4.22
CA GLU A 8 63.00 7.46 2.78
C GLU A 8 63.11 5.96 2.49
N HIS A 9 63.97 5.23 3.20
CA HIS A 9 64.05 3.77 3.06
C HIS A 9 62.72 3.10 3.40
N PHE A 10 62.05 3.53 4.48
CA PHE A 10 60.75 2.98 4.86
C PHE A 10 59.68 3.30 3.82
N ALA A 11 59.69 4.51 3.25
CA ALA A 11 58.77 4.90 2.19
C ALA A 11 58.98 4.06 0.92
N TYR A 12 60.22 3.84 0.48
CA TYR A 12 60.51 2.99 -0.69
C TYR A 12 60.14 1.53 -0.47
N GLU A 13 60.23 1.04 0.75
CA GLU A 13 59.85 -0.34 1.07
C GLU A 13 58.32 -0.50 1.17
N TYR A 14 57.60 0.48 1.75
CA TYR A 14 56.15 0.38 1.98
C TYR A 14 55.27 0.84 0.80
N TYR A 15 55.72 1.84 0.03
CA TYR A 15 54.98 2.38 -1.11
C TYR A 15 54.62 1.33 -2.18
N PRO A 16 55.51 0.39 -2.58
CA PRO A 16 55.13 -0.68 -3.49
C PRO A 16 54.04 -1.58 -2.89
N PHE A 17 54.08 -1.91 -1.60
CA PHE A 17 53.03 -2.72 -0.97
C PHE A 17 51.67 -2.01 -0.97
N VAL A 18 51.64 -0.70 -0.73
CA VAL A 18 50.39 0.10 -0.79
C VAL A 18 49.83 0.14 -2.23
N ILE A 19 50.70 0.28 -3.22
CA ILE A 19 50.30 0.23 -4.64
C ILE A 19 49.78 -1.17 -4.99
N TYR A 20 50.50 -2.24 -4.65
CA TYR A 20 50.04 -3.60 -4.92
C TYR A 20 48.72 -3.91 -4.20
N PHE A 21 48.54 -3.46 -2.96
CA PHE A 21 47.29 -3.64 -2.22
C PHE A 21 46.11 -2.89 -2.88
N SER A 22 46.31 -1.63 -3.30
CA SER A 22 45.25 -0.88 -4.01
C SER A 22 44.91 -1.51 -5.37
N LEU A 23 45.88 -1.99 -6.13
CA LEU A 23 45.66 -2.69 -7.40
C LEU A 23 44.94 -4.04 -7.20
N THR A 24 45.24 -4.78 -6.12
CA THR A 24 44.51 -6.03 -5.82
C THR A 24 43.04 -5.78 -5.45
N ILE A 25 42.73 -4.69 -4.74
CA ILE A 25 41.34 -4.32 -4.44
C ILE A 25 40.58 -3.93 -5.72
N ILE A 26 41.21 -3.14 -6.60
CA ILE A 26 40.59 -2.73 -7.87
C ILE A 26 40.35 -3.94 -8.77
N THR A 27 41.34 -4.83 -8.91
CA THR A 27 41.23 -6.04 -9.75
C THR A 27 40.19 -7.02 -9.22
N THR A 28 40.12 -7.24 -7.90
CA THR A 28 39.08 -8.10 -7.29
C THR A 28 37.68 -7.51 -7.43
N SER A 29 37.53 -6.20 -7.24
CA SER A 29 36.24 -5.51 -7.45
C SER A 29 35.78 -5.59 -8.91
N LEU A 30 36.70 -5.41 -9.86
CA LEU A 30 36.41 -5.53 -11.28
C LEU A 30 36.09 -6.98 -11.67
N PHE A 31 36.79 -7.95 -11.09
CA PHE A 31 36.51 -9.38 -11.29
C PHE A 31 35.13 -9.77 -10.76
N LEU A 32 34.72 -9.28 -9.58
CA LEU A 32 33.38 -9.53 -9.04
C LEU A 32 32.29 -8.90 -9.90
N TYR A 33 32.50 -7.66 -10.37
CA TYR A 33 31.57 -7.00 -11.29
C TYR A 33 31.44 -7.75 -12.62
N PHE A 34 32.55 -8.21 -13.19
CA PHE A 34 32.54 -9.01 -14.41
C PHE A 34 31.96 -10.42 -14.18
N HIS A 35 32.20 -11.02 -13.02
CA HIS A 35 31.64 -12.32 -12.67
C HIS A 35 30.12 -12.23 -12.47
N GLU A 36 29.61 -11.15 -11.87
CA GLU A 36 28.17 -10.91 -11.71
C GLU A 36 27.49 -10.58 -13.05
N SER A 37 28.15 -9.83 -13.94
CA SER A 37 27.66 -9.61 -15.31
C SER A 37 27.81 -10.84 -16.23
N SER A 38 28.67 -11.80 -15.87
CA SER A 38 28.84 -13.06 -16.60
C SER A 38 27.93 -14.18 -16.10
N GLN A 39 27.16 -13.98 -15.02
CA GLN A 39 26.11 -14.91 -14.61
C GLN A 39 24.89 -14.71 -15.53
N PRO A 40 24.55 -15.66 -16.42
CA PRO A 40 23.31 -15.57 -17.17
C PRO A 40 22.13 -15.61 -16.19
N SER A 41 21.26 -14.61 -16.25
CA SER A 41 20.01 -14.62 -15.48
C SER A 41 19.28 -15.94 -15.75
N LYS A 42 19.01 -16.73 -14.69
CA LYS A 42 18.18 -17.94 -14.82
C LYS A 42 16.75 -17.53 -15.19
N LYS A 43 16.45 -17.49 -16.49
CA LYS A 43 15.09 -17.69 -16.98
C LYS A 43 14.71 -19.14 -16.68
N LYS A 44 13.59 -19.34 -15.97
CA LYS A 44 12.90 -20.63 -15.96
C LYS A 44 12.24 -20.80 -17.34
N ASP A 45 12.67 -21.79 -18.09
CA ASP A 45 12.10 -22.15 -19.38
C ASP A 45 10.76 -22.87 -19.19
N ILE A 46 9.73 -22.38 -19.89
CA ILE A 46 8.54 -23.16 -20.27
C ILE A 46 8.66 -23.36 -21.79
N HIS A 47 9.18 -24.52 -22.20
CA HIS A 47 9.01 -25.11 -23.54
C HIS A 47 7.69 -25.91 -23.54
N ASN A 48 6.93 -26.17 -24.59
CA ASN A 48 6.78 -25.78 -26.01
C ASN A 48 5.34 -26.27 -26.33
N ASP A 49 4.51 -25.63 -27.15
CA ASP A 49 4.49 -25.98 -28.57
C ASP A 49 3.74 -24.91 -29.36
N ARG A 50 4.50 -24.13 -30.12
CA ARG A 50 4.00 -23.40 -31.29
C ARG A 50 4.16 -24.29 -32.51
N SER A 51 3.07 -24.93 -32.92
CA SER A 51 2.90 -25.37 -34.30
C SER A 51 1.49 -25.04 -34.79
N LYS A 52 1.33 -23.81 -35.27
CA LYS A 52 0.49 -23.38 -36.41
C LYS A 52 0.41 -21.85 -36.37
N LEU A 53 1.25 -21.18 -37.13
CA LEU A 53 0.99 -20.77 -38.51
C LEU A 53 -0.18 -19.78 -38.62
N ILE A 54 0.20 -18.58 -39.09
CA ILE A 54 -0.57 -17.67 -39.95
C ILE A 54 -1.35 -16.57 -39.22
N GLY A 55 -0.95 -15.33 -39.52
CA GLY A 55 -1.92 -14.30 -39.86
C GLY A 55 -2.06 -13.13 -38.89
N SER A 56 -1.29 -12.08 -39.17
CA SER A 56 -1.77 -10.69 -39.28
C SER A 56 -2.46 -9.97 -38.11
N LYS A 57 -1.92 -8.76 -37.91
CA LYS A 57 -2.62 -7.49 -37.60
C LYS A 57 -2.88 -7.15 -36.13
N VAL A 58 -2.36 -5.96 -35.81
CA VAL A 58 -2.55 -5.14 -34.64
C VAL A 58 -4.04 -4.80 -34.44
N SER A 59 -4.56 -5.05 -33.23
CA SER A 59 -5.74 -4.37 -32.70
C SER A 59 -5.60 -4.27 -31.17
N GLY A 60 -5.67 -3.05 -30.65
CA GLY A 60 -5.67 -2.78 -29.21
C GLY A 60 -6.80 -3.53 -28.51
N GLY A 61 -6.46 -4.19 -27.40
CA GLY A 61 -7.40 -4.91 -26.53
C GLY A 61 -7.29 -4.42 -25.08
N PRO A 62 -8.38 -4.47 -24.30
CA PRO A 62 -8.53 -3.74 -23.05
C PRO A 62 -7.79 -4.38 -21.88
N LEU A 63 -7.38 -3.54 -20.92
CA LEU A 63 -6.74 -3.92 -19.64
C LEU A 63 -7.52 -5.04 -18.94
N LYS A 64 -6.82 -6.12 -18.58
CA LYS A 64 -7.39 -7.31 -17.91
C LYS A 64 -7.99 -6.93 -16.55
N LYS A 65 -9.28 -7.19 -16.36
CA LYS A 65 -9.99 -7.07 -15.07
C LYS A 65 -9.32 -7.96 -14.02
N LYS A 66 -8.84 -7.36 -12.91
CA LYS A 66 -8.45 -8.09 -11.70
C LYS A 66 -9.70 -8.81 -11.14
N VAL A 67 -9.58 -10.11 -10.91
CA VAL A 67 -10.62 -10.94 -10.30
C VAL A 67 -10.68 -10.57 -8.82
N TYR A 68 -11.70 -9.79 -8.44
CA TYR A 68 -11.98 -9.48 -7.03
C TYR A 68 -12.50 -10.76 -6.35
N ARG A 69 -11.84 -11.14 -5.26
CA ARG A 69 -12.23 -12.28 -4.42
C ARG A 69 -13.61 -12.01 -3.82
N LYS A 70 -14.49 -13.01 -3.89
CA LYS A 70 -15.89 -12.99 -3.45
C LYS A 70 -15.96 -12.75 -1.93
N ARG A 71 -16.96 -11.96 -1.49
CA ARG A 71 -17.31 -11.68 -0.08
C ARG A 71 -17.35 -12.97 0.75
N ASP A 72 -16.46 -13.10 1.73
CA ASP A 72 -16.42 -14.27 2.62
C ASP A 72 -16.96 -13.99 4.05
N SER A 73 -17.30 -12.75 4.43
CA SER A 73 -17.88 -12.50 5.77
C SER A 73 -18.92 -11.36 5.75
N LYS A 74 -20.16 -11.69 6.14
CA LYS A 74 -21.20 -10.70 6.48
C LYS A 74 -20.94 -10.22 7.91
N ILE A 75 -20.08 -9.23 8.06
CA ILE A 75 -19.76 -8.65 9.37
C ILE A 75 -20.71 -7.48 9.61
N LYS A 76 -21.39 -7.50 10.76
CA LYS A 76 -22.11 -6.33 11.27
C LYS A 76 -21.12 -5.56 12.16
N PRO A 77 -20.70 -4.33 11.78
CA PRO A 77 -19.73 -3.59 12.57
C PRO A 77 -20.30 -3.17 13.92
N SER A 78 -19.50 -3.30 14.99
CA SER A 78 -19.79 -2.72 16.30
C SER A 78 -19.86 -1.19 16.23
N LYS A 79 -18.86 -0.58 15.57
CA LYS A 79 -18.84 0.83 15.16
C LYS A 79 -18.12 0.98 13.82
N ILE A 80 -18.43 2.06 13.13
CA ILE A 80 -17.70 2.51 11.94
C ILE A 80 -16.79 3.67 12.34
N VAL A 81 -15.50 3.57 12.02
CA VAL A 81 -14.53 4.63 12.27
C VAL A 81 -14.03 5.16 10.92
N ILE A 82 -14.26 6.45 10.67
CA ILE A 82 -13.85 7.13 9.44
C ILE A 82 -12.54 7.87 9.72
N LEU A 83 -11.44 7.38 9.15
CA LEU A 83 -10.17 8.09 9.14
C LEU A 83 -10.09 8.93 7.86
N TYR A 84 -9.84 10.22 7.98
CA TYR A 84 -9.73 11.10 6.82
C TYR A 84 -8.43 11.92 6.85
N GLY A 85 -7.84 12.09 5.66
CA GLY A 85 -6.78 13.08 5.40
C GLY A 85 -7.36 14.23 4.58
N THR A 86 -6.92 15.46 4.83
CA THR A 86 -7.47 16.65 4.15
C THR A 86 -6.47 17.79 4.04
N VAL A 87 -6.63 18.67 3.05
CA VAL A 87 -5.92 19.96 2.97
C VAL A 87 -6.88 21.11 3.20
N THR A 88 -7.87 21.26 2.33
CA THR A 88 -8.84 22.36 2.37
C THR A 88 -10.17 21.99 3.03
N GLY A 89 -10.28 20.79 3.61
CA GLY A 89 -11.47 20.34 4.33
C GLY A 89 -12.42 19.45 3.53
N ASN A 90 -12.17 19.18 2.24
CA ASN A 90 -13.09 18.40 1.41
C ASN A 90 -13.38 16.99 1.97
N SER A 91 -12.34 16.21 2.29
CA SER A 91 -12.51 14.87 2.90
C SER A 91 -13.23 14.92 4.25
N LYS A 92 -13.06 16.01 5.01
CA LYS A 92 -13.80 16.24 6.28
C LYS A 92 -15.28 16.46 6.02
N VAL A 93 -15.64 17.22 4.97
CA VAL A 93 -17.05 17.37 4.58
C VAL A 93 -17.64 16.02 4.19
N TYR A 94 -16.92 15.20 3.42
CA TYR A 94 -17.38 13.86 3.04
C TYR A 94 -17.47 12.90 4.23
N SER A 95 -16.57 12.96 5.20
CA SER A 95 -16.68 12.16 6.42
C SER A 95 -17.91 12.53 7.24
N LEU A 96 -18.21 13.82 7.38
CA LEU A 96 -19.44 14.31 8.03
C LEU A 96 -20.71 13.94 7.23
N LYS A 97 -20.70 14.04 5.89
CA LYS A 97 -21.78 13.56 5.02
C LYS A 97 -22.05 12.06 5.27
N LEU A 98 -20.99 11.26 5.40
CA LEU A 98 -21.11 9.82 5.66
C LEU A 98 -21.66 9.54 7.06
N GLN A 99 -21.15 10.22 8.10
CA GLN A 99 -21.69 10.11 9.45
C GLN A 99 -23.19 10.40 9.50
N ASN A 100 -23.62 11.48 8.84
CA ASN A 100 -25.04 11.83 8.77
C ASN A 100 -25.88 10.77 8.04
N LYS A 101 -25.36 10.20 6.95
CA LYS A 101 -26.04 9.14 6.18
C LYS A 101 -26.18 7.83 6.96
N LEU A 102 -25.25 7.56 7.87
CA LEU A 102 -25.23 6.36 8.72
C LEU A 102 -25.90 6.55 10.07
N LYS A 103 -26.37 7.77 10.37
CA LYS A 103 -27.03 8.11 11.62
C LYS A 103 -28.24 7.21 11.85
N GLY A 104 -28.28 6.54 13.01
CA GLY A 104 -29.35 5.62 13.38
C GLY A 104 -29.19 4.20 12.83
N LEU A 105 -28.17 3.93 11.98
CA LEU A 105 -27.86 2.59 11.50
C LEU A 105 -26.78 1.91 12.35
N THR A 106 -25.74 2.66 12.72
CA THR A 106 -24.62 2.21 13.55
C THR A 106 -23.94 3.40 14.22
N GLU A 107 -23.09 3.15 15.21
CA GLU A 107 -22.23 4.18 15.80
C GLU A 107 -21.13 4.57 14.81
N VAL A 108 -20.92 5.87 14.59
CA VAL A 108 -19.93 6.37 13.62
C VAL A 108 -19.11 7.51 14.18
N THR A 109 -17.78 7.36 14.15
CA THR A 109 -16.82 8.38 14.57
C THR A 109 -15.93 8.77 13.40
N ALA A 110 -15.74 10.07 13.16
CA ALA A 110 -14.82 10.59 12.17
C ALA A 110 -13.60 11.22 12.85
N ILE A 111 -12.40 10.82 12.44
CA ILE A 111 -11.13 11.20 13.06
C ILE A 111 -10.21 11.75 11.98
N ASP A 112 -9.60 12.91 12.25
CA ASP A 112 -8.52 13.44 11.42
C ASP A 112 -7.27 12.61 11.65
N ILE A 113 -6.74 12.02 10.58
CA ILE A 113 -5.63 11.08 10.63
C ILE A 113 -4.31 11.76 11.06
N SER A 114 -4.23 13.10 11.04
CA SER A 114 -3.04 13.81 11.52
C SER A 114 -2.89 13.76 13.04
N GLY A 115 -3.97 13.46 13.77
CA GLY A 115 -4.01 13.49 15.23
C GLY A 115 -3.82 12.13 15.90
N ILE A 116 -3.50 11.08 15.14
CA ILE A 116 -3.43 9.71 15.66
C ILE A 116 -2.01 9.16 15.57
N ASP A 117 -1.68 8.22 16.47
CA ASP A 117 -0.61 7.27 16.24
C ASP A 117 -1.14 6.10 15.38
N PRO A 118 -0.61 5.87 14.16
CA PRO A 118 -1.15 4.85 13.26
C PRO A 118 -1.10 3.43 13.81
N GLU A 119 -0.02 3.06 14.51
CA GLU A 119 0.18 1.71 15.02
C GLU A 119 -0.80 1.42 16.15
N GLU A 120 -0.77 2.26 17.18
CA GLU A 120 -1.66 2.15 18.34
C GLU A 120 -3.13 2.14 17.92
N THR A 121 -3.51 3.10 17.06
CA THR A 121 -4.90 3.27 16.63
C THR A 121 -5.38 2.08 15.80
N LEU A 122 -4.58 1.58 14.85
CA LEU A 122 -5.03 0.43 14.04
C LEU A 122 -5.10 -0.86 14.87
N PHE A 123 -4.22 -1.06 15.86
CA PHE A 123 -4.34 -2.20 16.79
C PHE A 123 -5.55 -2.08 17.70
N GLU A 124 -5.85 -0.89 18.24
CA GLU A 124 -7.08 -0.65 19.00
C GLU A 124 -8.32 -0.94 18.15
N LEU A 125 -8.35 -0.42 16.92
CA LEU A 125 -9.47 -0.60 16.00
C LEU A 125 -9.65 -2.06 15.56
N ALA A 126 -8.57 -2.84 15.49
CA ALA A 126 -8.60 -4.28 15.18
C ALA A 126 -8.97 -5.18 16.38
N SER A 127 -8.97 -4.64 17.60
CA SER A 127 -9.23 -5.41 18.83
C SER A 127 -10.71 -5.72 19.05
N VAL A 128 -11.60 -5.04 18.32
CA VAL A 128 -13.05 -5.23 18.32
C VAL A 128 -13.55 -5.31 16.87
N GLU A 129 -14.78 -5.76 16.64
CA GLU A 129 -15.38 -5.87 15.30
C GLU A 129 -15.76 -4.49 14.70
N ASN A 130 -14.80 -3.56 14.63
CA ASN A 130 -14.98 -2.27 13.95
C ASN A 130 -14.80 -2.43 12.44
N VAL A 131 -15.39 -1.50 11.70
CA VAL A 131 -15.02 -1.26 10.30
C VAL A 131 -14.36 0.11 10.18
N VAL A 132 -13.16 0.14 9.61
CA VAL A 132 -12.37 1.35 9.37
C VAL A 132 -12.55 1.82 7.93
N LEU A 133 -13.05 3.03 7.76
CA LEU A 133 -13.24 3.66 6.45
C LEU A 133 -12.18 4.73 6.24
N LEU A 134 -11.38 4.64 5.19
CA LEU A 134 -10.32 5.59 4.90
C LEU A 134 -10.72 6.51 3.73
N LEU A 135 -10.77 7.81 3.98
CA LEU A 135 -11.03 8.86 2.98
C LEU A 135 -9.74 9.65 2.75
N LEU A 136 -8.99 9.27 1.70
CA LEU A 136 -7.63 9.76 1.48
C LEU A 136 -7.51 10.44 0.11
N PRO A 137 -7.21 11.77 0.08
CA PRO A 137 -6.96 12.46 -1.16
C PRO A 137 -5.56 12.19 -1.69
N THR A 138 -5.43 12.27 -3.02
CA THR A 138 -4.16 12.28 -3.73
C THR A 138 -3.89 13.69 -4.26
N HIS A 139 -2.70 14.23 -3.97
CA HIS A 139 -2.22 15.50 -4.51
C HIS A 139 -1.50 15.32 -5.85
N SER A 140 -1.13 16.44 -6.48
CA SER A 140 -0.64 16.50 -7.87
C SER A 140 0.53 15.57 -8.19
N GLU A 141 1.40 15.28 -7.22
CA GLU A 141 2.59 14.42 -7.39
C GLU A 141 2.36 12.97 -6.97
N GLY A 142 1.10 12.52 -6.86
CA GLY A 142 0.77 11.18 -6.36
C GLY A 142 0.99 10.99 -4.86
N THR A 143 1.13 12.09 -4.11
CA THR A 143 1.42 12.09 -2.68
C THR A 143 0.16 12.33 -1.83
N PRO A 144 0.14 11.88 -0.56
CA PRO A 144 -0.94 12.19 0.37
C PRO A 144 -0.95 13.68 0.76
N PRO A 145 -2.05 14.19 1.32
CA PRO A 145 -2.05 15.50 1.97
C PRO A 145 -1.07 15.51 3.15
N PRO A 146 -0.53 16.68 3.57
CA PRO A 146 0.36 16.77 4.74
C PRO A 146 -0.24 16.16 6.02
N THR A 147 -1.56 16.27 6.20
CA THR A 147 -2.29 15.67 7.33
C THR A 147 -2.27 14.14 7.34
N ALA A 148 -2.09 13.48 6.19
CA ALA A 148 -1.99 12.03 6.09
C ALA A 148 -0.58 11.52 5.75
N ALA A 149 0.41 12.43 5.63
CA ALA A 149 1.76 12.06 5.22
C ALA A 149 2.42 11.07 6.19
N TRP A 150 2.25 11.28 7.50
CA TRP A 150 2.79 10.38 8.52
C TRP A 150 2.16 8.98 8.43
N PHE A 151 0.83 8.90 8.44
CA PHE A 151 0.11 7.63 8.32
C PHE A 151 0.50 6.87 7.05
N TYR A 152 0.55 7.55 5.91
CA TYR A 152 0.92 6.96 4.62
C TYR A 152 2.34 6.39 4.64
N LYS A 153 3.29 7.18 5.17
CA LYS A 153 4.69 6.75 5.30
C LYS A 153 4.80 5.52 6.20
N TRP A 154 4.25 5.59 7.41
CA TRP A 154 4.29 4.50 8.37
C TRP A 154 3.68 3.22 7.78
N LEU A 155 2.52 3.32 7.12
CA LEU A 155 1.85 2.13 6.57
C LEU A 155 2.69 1.46 5.47
N GLY A 156 3.33 2.25 4.61
CA GLY A 156 4.22 1.72 3.57
C GLY A 156 5.51 1.10 4.11
N GLU A 157 6.10 1.70 5.14
CA GLU A 157 7.24 1.14 5.86
C GLU A 157 6.86 -0.17 6.55
N SER A 158 5.74 -0.18 7.30
CA SER A 158 5.22 -1.37 7.98
C SER A 158 4.92 -2.52 7.02
N ALA A 159 4.33 -2.25 5.85
CA ALA A 159 4.05 -3.28 4.85
C ALA A 159 5.31 -3.94 4.26
N SER A 160 6.48 -3.30 4.42
CA SER A 160 7.78 -3.81 3.96
C SER A 160 8.70 -4.27 5.09
N ASP A 161 8.29 -4.08 6.34
CA ASP A 161 9.08 -4.36 7.54
C ASP A 161 8.89 -5.81 7.98
N PHE A 162 9.99 -6.49 8.32
CA PHE A 162 10.01 -7.90 8.71
C PHE A 162 9.28 -8.20 10.03
N ARG A 163 8.99 -7.17 10.83
CA ARG A 163 8.22 -7.29 12.09
C ARG A 163 6.73 -7.48 11.85
N TYR A 164 6.22 -7.04 10.69
CA TYR A 164 4.85 -7.26 10.29
C TYR A 164 4.76 -8.41 9.31
N ASP A 165 3.68 -9.18 9.41
CA ASP A 165 3.36 -10.26 8.49
C ASP A 165 1.92 -10.15 8.00
N LYS A 166 1.50 -11.12 7.17
CA LYS A 166 0.14 -11.18 6.61
C LYS A 166 -0.96 -11.44 7.64
N THR A 167 -0.62 -11.47 8.93
CA THR A 167 -1.55 -11.69 10.02
C THR A 167 -1.56 -10.54 11.04
N SER A 168 -0.67 -9.56 10.91
CA SER A 168 -0.54 -8.42 11.82
C SER A 168 -1.86 -7.68 12.04
N PHE A 169 -2.63 -7.46 10.97
CA PHE A 169 -3.93 -6.80 11.02
C PHE A 169 -5.08 -7.71 10.58
N LYS A 170 -4.98 -9.03 10.79
CA LYS A 170 -5.99 -10.03 10.34
C LYS A 170 -7.43 -9.77 10.81
N ASN A 171 -7.60 -9.03 11.91
CA ASN A 171 -8.90 -8.69 12.49
C ASN A 171 -9.36 -7.27 12.12
N LEU A 172 -8.54 -6.50 11.40
CA LEU A 172 -8.89 -5.17 10.96
C LEU A 172 -9.77 -5.25 9.72
N HIS A 173 -11.00 -4.80 9.82
CA HIS A 173 -11.92 -4.71 8.67
C HIS A 173 -11.89 -3.29 8.11
N TYR A 174 -11.69 -3.15 6.80
CA TYR A 174 -11.53 -1.82 6.23
C TYR A 174 -12.14 -1.64 4.83
N ALA A 175 -12.37 -0.39 4.46
CA ALA A 175 -12.63 0.02 3.09
C ALA A 175 -12.02 1.39 2.81
N VAL A 176 -11.60 1.62 1.55
CA VAL A 176 -10.96 2.86 1.13
C VAL A 176 -11.81 3.55 0.07
N PHE A 177 -12.03 4.85 0.26
CA PHE A 177 -12.50 5.78 -0.75
C PHE A 177 -11.38 6.78 -1.04
N GLY A 178 -10.73 6.61 -2.20
CA GLY A 178 -9.74 7.56 -2.67
C GLY A 178 -10.41 8.81 -3.23
N LEU A 179 -9.83 9.98 -2.99
CA LEU A 179 -10.21 11.21 -3.67
C LEU A 179 -9.08 11.61 -4.62
N GLY A 180 -9.33 11.58 -5.92
CA GLY A 180 -8.34 11.93 -6.94
C GLY A 180 -8.99 12.70 -8.08
N ASN A 181 -8.20 13.06 -9.08
CA ASN A 181 -8.66 13.74 -10.28
C ASN A 181 -8.09 13.02 -11.51
N SER A 182 -8.96 12.48 -12.37
CA SER A 182 -8.53 11.63 -13.50
C SER A 182 -7.82 12.41 -14.60
N SER A 183 -7.86 13.75 -14.56
CA SER A 183 -7.01 14.60 -15.39
C SER A 183 -5.52 14.36 -15.14
N TYR A 184 -5.15 13.89 -13.94
CA TYR A 184 -3.79 13.48 -13.60
C TYR A 184 -3.63 11.97 -13.76
N GLN A 185 -3.61 11.49 -15.01
CA GLN A 185 -3.66 10.05 -15.31
C GLN A 185 -2.59 9.21 -14.59
N GLU A 186 -1.36 9.72 -14.46
CA GLU A 186 -0.24 9.02 -13.80
C GLU A 186 -0.40 8.95 -12.27
N HIS A 187 -1.20 9.85 -11.70
CA HIS A 187 -1.35 10.02 -10.26
C HIS A 187 -2.80 9.87 -9.78
N TYR A 188 -3.70 9.37 -10.62
CA TYR A 188 -5.11 9.19 -10.28
C TYR A 188 -5.27 8.19 -9.12
N ASN A 189 -5.67 8.70 -7.96
CA ASN A 189 -5.94 7.92 -6.75
C ASN A 189 -4.79 7.00 -6.30
N VAL A 190 -3.53 7.38 -6.55
CA VAL A 190 -2.36 6.59 -6.16
C VAL A 190 -2.35 6.34 -4.64
N VAL A 191 -2.66 7.34 -3.83
CA VAL A 191 -2.66 7.22 -2.36
C VAL A 191 -3.68 6.19 -1.88
N GLY A 192 -4.92 6.29 -2.35
CA GLY A 192 -5.98 5.36 -1.98
C GLY A 192 -5.68 3.93 -2.44
N THR A 193 -5.16 3.77 -3.67
CA THR A 193 -4.77 2.48 -4.24
C THR A 193 -3.64 1.83 -3.44
N GLN A 194 -2.63 2.61 -3.05
CA GLN A 194 -1.46 2.11 -2.35
C GLN A 194 -1.78 1.73 -0.90
N VAL A 195 -2.56 2.55 -0.19
CA VAL A 195 -3.05 2.26 1.17
C VAL A 195 -3.89 1.00 1.20
N ASP A 196 -4.79 0.83 0.22
CA ASP A 196 -5.61 -0.37 0.08
C ASP A 196 -4.77 -1.63 -0.22
N GLN A 197 -3.67 -1.50 -0.95
CA GLN A 197 -2.74 -2.60 -1.18
C GLN A 197 -1.97 -2.96 0.10
N TRP A 198 -1.37 -1.98 0.76
CA TRP A 198 -0.59 -2.19 1.98
C TRP A 198 -1.40 -2.78 3.14
N LEU A 199 -2.65 -2.34 3.32
CA LEU A 199 -3.53 -2.92 4.33
C LEU A 199 -3.77 -4.42 4.08
N GLN A 200 -3.94 -4.86 2.82
CA GLN A 200 -4.04 -6.29 2.52
C GLN A 200 -2.74 -7.04 2.72
N ASP A 201 -1.60 -6.43 2.37
CA ASP A 201 -0.29 -7.06 2.55
C ASP A 201 0.01 -7.32 4.04
N LEU A 202 -0.52 -6.44 4.90
CA LEU A 202 -0.51 -6.52 6.36
C LEU A 202 -1.62 -7.42 6.96
N GLY A 203 -2.43 -8.06 6.11
CA GLY A 203 -3.46 -9.02 6.52
C GLY A 203 -4.85 -8.44 6.80
N ALA A 204 -5.06 -7.13 6.67
CA ALA A 204 -6.36 -6.50 6.89
C ALA A 204 -7.41 -6.99 5.88
N GLN A 205 -8.66 -7.07 6.33
CA GLN A 205 -9.78 -7.62 5.59
C GLN A 205 -10.57 -6.50 4.91
N ARG A 206 -10.51 -6.44 3.58
CA ARG A 206 -11.29 -5.49 2.81
C ARG A 206 -12.78 -5.89 2.81
N VAL A 207 -13.66 -5.03 3.36
CA VAL A 207 -15.11 -5.30 3.43
C VAL A 207 -15.91 -4.76 2.24
N LEU A 208 -15.40 -3.72 1.57
CA LEU A 208 -15.97 -3.15 0.34
C LEU A 208 -14.88 -2.97 -0.71
N PRO A 209 -15.17 -3.12 -2.01
CA PRO A 209 -14.20 -2.79 -3.06
C PRO A 209 -13.64 -1.38 -2.89
N LEU A 210 -12.35 -1.21 -3.19
CA LEU A 210 -11.73 0.11 -3.31
C LEU A 210 -12.57 0.97 -4.26
N ALA A 211 -12.99 2.14 -3.78
CA ALA A 211 -13.69 3.12 -4.59
C ALA A 211 -12.75 4.29 -4.90
N LEU A 212 -12.74 4.70 -6.17
CA LEU A 212 -11.93 5.78 -6.69
C LEU A 212 -12.86 6.94 -7.03
N GLY A 213 -12.86 7.97 -6.21
CA GLY A 213 -13.59 9.20 -6.49
C GLY A 213 -12.79 10.06 -7.48
N ASP A 214 -13.47 10.57 -8.49
CA ASP A 214 -12.93 11.58 -9.41
C ASP A 214 -13.45 12.96 -9.02
N GLU A 215 -12.59 13.99 -8.99
CA GLU A 215 -12.95 15.35 -8.62
C GLU A 215 -14.10 15.90 -9.46
N ASP A 216 -14.16 15.53 -10.75
CA ASP A 216 -15.22 15.92 -11.68
C ASP A 216 -16.58 15.25 -11.39
N SER A 217 -16.59 14.07 -10.74
CA SER A 217 -17.81 13.30 -10.42
C SER A 217 -17.91 12.89 -8.94
N LEU A 218 -17.23 13.62 -8.06
CA LEU A 218 -16.88 13.15 -6.72
C LEU A 218 -18.11 12.84 -5.86
N ASP A 219 -19.13 13.71 -5.93
CA ASP A 219 -20.38 13.50 -5.20
C ASP A 219 -21.12 12.24 -5.69
N GLU A 220 -21.11 11.94 -6.99
CA GLU A 220 -21.78 10.74 -7.53
C GLU A 220 -21.05 9.47 -7.08
N ASP A 221 -19.73 9.44 -7.22
CA ASP A 221 -18.89 8.30 -6.84
C ASP A 221 -18.96 8.04 -5.34
N PHE A 222 -18.89 9.11 -4.53
CA PHE A 222 -19.07 9.03 -3.09
C PHE A 222 -20.46 8.49 -2.73
N ASN A 223 -21.52 8.97 -3.39
CA ASN A 223 -22.88 8.53 -3.08
C ASN A 223 -23.10 7.04 -3.37
N LYS A 224 -22.53 6.52 -4.47
CA LYS A 224 -22.52 5.09 -4.81
C LYS A 224 -21.82 4.28 -3.73
N TRP A 225 -20.61 4.69 -3.33
CA TRP A 225 -19.84 4.00 -2.31
C TRP A 225 -20.51 4.06 -0.93
N ALA A 226 -21.00 5.24 -0.52
CA ALA A 226 -21.69 5.45 0.74
C ALA A 226 -23.00 4.65 0.86
N LYS A 227 -23.64 4.31 -0.27
CA LYS A 227 -24.78 3.38 -0.27
C LYS A 227 -24.35 1.97 0.13
N LEU A 228 -23.21 1.49 -0.38
CA LEU A 228 -22.65 0.18 0.01
C LEU A 228 -22.26 0.15 1.49
N VAL A 229 -21.72 1.26 2.01
CA VAL A 229 -21.41 1.40 3.45
C VAL A 229 -22.69 1.31 4.29
N ALA A 230 -23.78 1.96 3.86
CA ALA A 230 -25.06 1.87 4.57
C ALA A 230 -25.64 0.45 4.55
N GLU A 231 -25.55 -0.25 3.40
CA GLU A 231 -25.95 -1.65 3.28
C GLU A 231 -25.14 -2.55 4.22
N LEU A 232 -23.82 -2.33 4.32
CA LEU A 232 -22.94 -3.02 5.25
C LEU A 232 -23.34 -2.78 6.72
N ALA A 233 -23.66 -1.54 7.09
CA ALA A 233 -24.06 -1.20 8.46
C ALA A 233 -25.38 -1.90 8.89
N THR A 234 -26.25 -2.20 7.94
CA THR A 234 -27.54 -2.86 8.19
C THR A 234 -27.51 -4.38 8.07
N ALA A 235 -26.39 -4.98 7.64
CA ALA A 235 -26.30 -6.42 7.46
C ALA A 235 -26.49 -7.16 8.80
N GLU A 236 -27.41 -8.12 8.84
CA GLU A 236 -27.53 -9.02 9.98
C GLU A 236 -26.32 -9.97 10.03
N SER A 237 -25.73 -10.15 11.21
CA SER A 237 -24.76 -11.22 11.42
C SER A 237 -25.50 -12.54 11.24
N SER A 238 -25.10 -13.33 10.25
CA SER A 238 -25.62 -14.69 10.12
C SER A 238 -25.07 -15.52 11.28
N SER A 239 -25.82 -15.56 12.39
CA SER A 239 -25.53 -16.45 13.50
C SER A 239 -25.63 -17.89 13.00
N ALA A 240 -24.59 -18.66 13.33
CA ALA A 240 -24.53 -20.09 13.09
C ALA A 240 -25.80 -20.76 13.66
N SER A 241 -26.47 -21.55 12.83
CA SER A 241 -27.59 -22.39 13.28
C SER A 241 -27.10 -23.28 14.42
N PRO A 242 -27.85 -23.38 15.54
CA PRO A 242 -27.51 -24.33 16.59
C PRO A 242 -27.64 -25.74 15.99
N VAL A 243 -26.53 -26.48 16.01
CA VAL A 243 -26.55 -27.93 15.76
C VAL A 243 -27.50 -28.51 16.80
N SER A 244 -28.69 -28.90 16.33
CA SER A 244 -29.72 -29.52 17.14
C SER A 244 -29.42 -31.01 17.22
N MET A 245 -29.17 -31.47 18.45
CA MET A 245 -29.17 -32.84 18.99
C MET A 245 -28.39 -33.93 18.24
#